data_AF-A0AAN4L8A3-F1
#
_entry.id   AF-A0AAN4L8A3-F1
#
_cell.length_a   1.000
_cell.length_b   1.000
_cell.length_c   1.000
_cell.angle_alpha   90.00
_cell.angle_beta   90.00
_cell.angle_gamma   90.00
#
_symmetry.space_group_name_H-M   'P 1'
#
loop_
_entity.id
_entity.type
_entity.pdbx_description
1 polymer ?
#
loop_
_entity_poly.entity_id
_entity_poly.type
_entity_poly.pdbx_seq_one_letter_code
_entity_poly.pdbx_strand_id
1 'polypeptide(L)'
;MYKQLDNLLSAVTTVDSWYDDGCIIAAEILEDFGQSDWDQLTIEVLNKPLYWKKKLAYCLDSTQHTQEFEILLSLLSVEDSELFEICIDTLRSYTSTEHKQRIINHPMILDRVHNAISGAGTASQKILEEFLKGLK
;
A
#
# COMPACT_ATOMS: atom_id res chain seq x y z
N MET A 1 4.39 -16.46 -9.46
CA MET A 1 4.06 -16.22 -8.04
C MET A 1 2.66 -15.61 -7.80
N TYR A 2 2.09 -14.87 -8.76
CA TYR A 2 0.82 -14.14 -8.58
C TYR A 2 -0.34 -14.98 -8.02
N LYS A 3 -0.58 -16.18 -8.55
CA LYS A 3 -1.69 -17.05 -8.07
C LYS A 3 -1.53 -17.45 -6.61
N GLN A 4 -0.30 -17.62 -6.12
CA GLN A 4 -0.05 -17.95 -4.72
C GLN A 4 -0.36 -16.75 -3.82
N LEU A 5 0.10 -15.55 -4.22
CA LEU A 5 -0.25 -14.32 -3.55
C LEU A 5 -1.77 -14.12 -3.52
N ASP A 6 -2.44 -14.32 -4.64
CA ASP A 6 -3.89 -14.13 -4.75
C ASP A 6 -4.67 -15.08 -3.84
N ASN A 7 -4.26 -16.35 -3.79
CA ASN A 7 -4.85 -17.34 -2.88
C ASN A 7 -4.63 -16.97 -1.41
N LEU A 8 -3.41 -16.54 -1.06
CA LEU A 8 -3.05 -16.14 0.31
C LEU A 8 -3.86 -14.92 0.77
N LEU A 9 -3.91 -13.87 -0.05
CA LEU A 9 -4.64 -12.64 0.24
C LEU A 9 -6.16 -12.87 0.27
N SER A 10 -6.66 -13.82 -0.53
CA SER A 10 -8.08 -14.21 -0.55
C SER A 10 -8.49 -15.09 0.63
N ALA A 11 -7.53 -15.71 1.33
CA ALA A 11 -7.82 -16.60 2.44
C ALA A 11 -8.52 -15.87 3.59
N VAL A 12 -9.52 -16.54 4.17
CA VAL A 12 -10.17 -16.10 5.41
C VAL A 12 -9.22 -16.42 6.55
N THR A 13 -8.64 -15.38 7.13
CA THR A 13 -7.73 -15.45 8.27
C THR A 13 -8.27 -14.58 9.38
N THR A 14 -7.86 -14.83 10.63
CA THR A 14 -8.02 -13.83 11.67
C THR A 14 -7.11 -12.63 11.37
N VAL A 15 -7.41 -11.49 11.98
CA VAL A 15 -6.56 -10.29 11.90
C VAL A 15 -5.17 -10.61 12.44
N ASP A 16 -5.09 -11.20 13.63
CA ASP A 16 -3.82 -11.56 14.27
C ASP A 16 -2.97 -12.49 13.40
N SER A 17 -3.56 -13.59 12.90
CA SER A 17 -2.83 -14.53 12.04
C SER A 17 -2.34 -13.90 10.73
N TRP A 18 -3.05 -12.90 10.21
CA TRP A 18 -2.58 -12.17 9.03
C TRP A 18 -1.32 -11.34 9.34
N TYR A 19 -1.34 -10.58 10.42
CA TYR A 19 -0.24 -9.67 10.76
C TYR A 19 0.93 -10.38 11.47
N ASP A 20 0.72 -11.59 12.01
CA ASP A 20 1.77 -12.42 12.59
C ASP A 20 2.53 -13.25 11.53
N ASP A 21 1.80 -13.93 10.64
CA ASP A 21 2.39 -14.88 9.67
C ASP A 21 2.11 -14.50 8.21
N GLY A 22 0.87 -14.09 7.91
CA GLY A 22 0.40 -13.90 6.54
C GLY A 22 1.14 -12.80 5.76
N CYS A 23 1.47 -11.69 6.41
CA CYS A 23 2.21 -10.58 5.81
C CYS A 23 3.66 -10.97 5.48
N ILE A 24 4.31 -11.78 6.32
CA ILE A 24 5.67 -12.27 6.10
C ILE A 24 5.70 -13.17 4.85
N ILE A 25 4.77 -14.13 4.78
CA ILE A 25 4.66 -15.02 3.61
C ILE A 25 4.33 -14.22 2.35
N ALA A 26 3.48 -13.20 2.45
CA ALA A 26 3.15 -12.35 1.31
C ALA A 26 4.36 -11.56 0.81
N ALA A 27 5.18 -11.02 1.71
CA ALA A 27 6.42 -10.32 1.36
C ALA A 27 7.42 -11.26 0.67
N GLU A 28 7.64 -12.47 1.20
CA GLU A 28 8.49 -13.50 0.56
C GLU A 28 8.01 -13.83 -0.85
N ILE A 29 6.69 -13.99 -1.03
CA ILE A 29 6.10 -14.22 -2.35
C ILE A 29 6.36 -13.05 -3.30
N LEU A 30 6.26 -11.80 -2.82
CA LEU A 30 6.48 -10.59 -3.61
C LEU A 30 7.96 -10.44 -4.03
N GLU A 31 8.90 -10.80 -3.17
CA GLU A 31 10.35 -10.80 -3.51
C GLU A 31 10.66 -11.73 -4.69
N ASP A 32 9.92 -12.83 -4.82
CA ASP A 32 10.06 -13.80 -5.91
C ASP A 32 9.23 -13.45 -7.16
N PHE A 33 8.57 -12.28 -7.23
CA PHE A 33 7.78 -11.90 -8.40
C PHE A 33 8.64 -11.69 -9.64
N GLY A 34 8.29 -12.39 -10.72
CA GLY A 34 8.74 -12.06 -12.07
C GLY A 34 7.92 -10.93 -12.70
N GLN A 35 8.39 -10.39 -13.83
CA GLN A 35 7.68 -9.32 -14.55
C GLN A 35 6.23 -9.67 -14.88
N SER A 36 5.96 -10.91 -15.34
CA SER A 36 4.59 -11.34 -15.66
C SER A 36 3.66 -11.38 -14.44
N ASP A 37 4.22 -11.63 -13.25
CA ASP A 37 3.45 -11.60 -12.01
C ASP A 37 3.07 -10.16 -11.63
N TRP A 38 4.01 -9.22 -11.78
CA TRP A 38 3.76 -7.79 -11.59
C TRP A 38 2.75 -7.23 -12.60
N ASP A 39 2.86 -7.61 -13.87
CA ASP A 39 1.93 -7.20 -14.93
C ASP A 39 0.51 -7.67 -14.60
N GLN A 40 0.37 -8.94 -14.19
CA GLN A 40 -0.91 -9.50 -13.79
C GLN A 40 -1.46 -8.81 -12.53
N LEU A 41 -0.62 -8.56 -11.53
CA LEU A 41 -1.02 -7.84 -10.31
C LEU A 41 -1.54 -6.44 -10.61
N THR A 42 -0.84 -5.70 -11.48
CA THR A 42 -1.21 -4.33 -11.88
C THR A 42 -2.56 -4.29 -12.58
N ILE A 43 -2.86 -5.28 -13.44
CA ILE A 43 -4.15 -5.37 -14.15
C ILE A 43 -5.30 -5.67 -13.17
N GLU A 44 -5.06 -6.56 -12.21
CA GLU A 44 -6.13 -7.13 -11.39
C GLU A 44 -6.39 -6.37 -10.08
N VAL A 45 -5.40 -5.65 -9.54
CA VAL A 45 -5.44 -5.08 -8.18
C VAL A 45 -6.70 -4.25 -7.90
N LEU A 46 -7.13 -3.42 -8.85
CA LEU A 46 -8.32 -2.57 -8.66
C LEU A 46 -9.64 -3.36 -8.70
N ASN A 47 -9.66 -4.56 -9.29
CA ASN A 47 -10.84 -5.44 -9.37
C ASN A 47 -11.00 -6.33 -8.13
N LYS A 48 -9.97 -6.41 -7.27
CA LYS A 48 -9.99 -7.26 -6.06
C LYS A 48 -10.88 -6.67 -4.95
N PRO A 49 -11.41 -7.50 -4.04
CA PRO A 49 -12.19 -7.01 -2.91
C PRO A 49 -11.34 -6.15 -1.95
N LEU A 50 -12.00 -5.31 -1.16
CA LEU A 50 -11.33 -4.32 -0.32
C LEU A 50 -10.37 -4.94 0.72
N TYR A 51 -10.78 -6.02 1.39
CA TYR A 51 -9.93 -6.70 2.37
C TYR A 51 -8.61 -7.20 1.75
N TRP A 52 -8.67 -7.67 0.51
CA TRP A 52 -7.53 -8.15 -0.24
C TRP A 52 -6.57 -7.00 -0.56
N LYS A 53 -7.11 -5.84 -0.95
CA LYS A 53 -6.32 -4.62 -1.22
C LYS A 53 -5.60 -4.11 0.03
N LYS A 54 -6.26 -4.12 1.19
CA LYS A 54 -5.68 -3.74 2.48
C LYS A 54 -4.51 -4.64 2.86
N LYS A 55 -4.72 -5.96 2.76
CA LYS A 55 -3.68 -6.97 2.99
C LYS A 55 -2.48 -6.78 2.06
N LEU A 56 -2.74 -6.55 0.76
CA LEU A 56 -1.66 -6.28 -0.21
C LEU A 56 -0.89 -5.00 0.14
N ALA A 57 -1.58 -3.88 0.31
CA ALA A 57 -0.94 -2.57 0.53
C ALA A 57 0.02 -2.58 1.72
N TYR A 58 -0.32 -3.33 2.78
CA TYR A 58 0.53 -3.50 3.95
C TYR A 58 1.88 -4.19 3.64
N CYS A 59 1.94 -5.00 2.58
CA CYS A 59 3.13 -5.79 2.22
C CYS A 59 4.01 -5.16 1.12
N LEU A 60 3.65 -3.97 0.61
CA LEU A 60 4.35 -3.30 -0.50
C LEU A 60 5.41 -2.30 -0.01
N ASP A 61 6.20 -2.69 1.00
CA ASP A 61 7.17 -1.81 1.68
C ASP A 61 8.64 -2.09 1.30
N SER A 62 8.92 -2.96 0.32
CA SER A 62 10.29 -3.38 0.01
C SER A 62 11.16 -2.24 -0.50
N THR A 63 10.55 -1.22 -1.13
CA THR A 63 11.17 -0.08 -1.81
C THR A 63 12.09 -0.43 -2.99
N GLN A 64 12.30 -1.71 -3.27
CA GLN A 64 13.22 -2.21 -4.30
C GLN A 64 12.54 -2.33 -5.67
N HIS A 65 11.22 -2.57 -5.67
CA HIS A 65 10.45 -2.78 -6.88
C HIS A 65 9.58 -1.56 -7.18
N THR A 66 9.84 -0.86 -8.29
CA THR A 66 9.05 0.31 -8.71
C THR A 66 7.57 -0.03 -8.90
N GLN A 67 7.25 -1.28 -9.26
CA GLN A 67 5.89 -1.77 -9.43
C GLN A 67 5.07 -1.69 -8.12
N GLU A 68 5.68 -1.93 -6.96
CA GLU A 68 5.01 -1.79 -5.66
C GLU A 68 4.54 -0.35 -5.44
N PHE A 69 5.40 0.62 -5.74
CA PHE A 69 5.08 2.04 -5.66
C PHE A 69 3.92 2.41 -6.58
N GLU A 70 3.93 1.95 -7.85
CA GLU A 70 2.81 2.20 -8.77
C GLU A 70 1.49 1.63 -8.25
N ILE A 71 1.54 0.42 -7.70
CA ILE A 71 0.35 -0.23 -7.15
C ILE A 71 -0.19 0.58 -5.97
N LEU A 72 0.67 1.01 -5.05
CA LEU A 72 0.27 1.89 -3.93
C LEU A 72 -0.39 3.16 -4.43
N LEU A 73 0.20 3.85 -5.43
CA LEU A 73 -0.41 5.05 -6.02
C LEU A 73 -1.78 4.74 -6.65
N SER A 74 -1.92 3.61 -7.33
CA SER A 74 -3.20 3.20 -7.92
C SER A 74 -4.28 2.95 -6.86
N LEU A 75 -3.91 2.34 -5.73
CA LEU A 75 -4.82 2.01 -4.62
C LEU A 75 -5.33 3.26 -3.92
N LEU A 76 -4.60 4.37 -3.97
CA LEU A 76 -5.10 5.66 -3.49
C LEU A 76 -6.35 6.10 -4.28
N SER A 77 -6.61 5.65 -5.50
CA SER A 77 -7.87 5.99 -6.18
C SER A 77 -9.13 5.38 -5.53
N VAL A 78 -8.97 4.40 -4.63
CA VAL A 78 -10.09 3.73 -3.96
C VAL A 78 -10.60 4.58 -2.80
N GLU A 79 -11.92 4.77 -2.74
CA GLU A 79 -12.61 5.51 -1.69
C GLU A 79 -12.82 4.65 -0.43
N ASP A 80 -11.73 4.38 0.29
CA ASP A 80 -11.77 3.73 1.60
C ASP A 80 -10.69 4.33 2.52
N SER A 81 -11.08 4.77 3.72
CA SER A 81 -10.20 5.50 4.64
C SER A 81 -9.10 4.61 5.23
N GLU A 82 -9.43 3.37 5.57
CA GLU A 82 -8.46 2.43 6.16
C GLU A 82 -7.42 2.00 5.11
N LEU A 83 -7.84 1.68 3.89
CA LEU A 83 -6.91 1.41 2.79
C LEU A 83 -6.02 2.63 2.49
N PHE A 84 -6.61 3.83 2.50
CA PHE A 84 -5.85 5.06 2.32
C PHE A 84 -4.77 5.21 3.41
N GLU A 85 -5.13 5.04 4.68
CA GLU A 85 -4.18 5.11 5.79
C GLU A 85 -3.06 4.09 5.67
N ILE A 86 -3.38 2.82 5.33
CA ILE A 86 -2.37 1.78 5.09
C ILE A 86 -1.44 2.19 3.95
N CYS A 87 -1.97 2.62 2.81
CA CYS A 87 -1.14 3.07 1.68
C CYS A 87 -0.23 4.24 2.07
N ILE A 88 -0.75 5.22 2.81
CA ILE A 88 0.06 6.36 3.25
C ILE A 88 1.15 5.90 4.22
N ASP A 89 0.83 5.02 5.17
CA ASP A 89 1.83 4.50 6.11
C ASP A 89 2.95 3.75 5.38
N THR A 90 2.61 2.87 4.44
CA THR A 90 3.59 2.15 3.61
C THR A 90 4.42 3.11 2.75
N LEU A 91 3.79 4.13 2.14
CA LEU A 91 4.50 5.11 1.30
C LEU A 91 5.53 5.94 2.09
N ARG A 92 5.48 6.00 3.42
CA ARG A 92 6.49 6.68 4.24
C ARG A 92 7.88 6.08 4.10
N SER A 93 7.97 4.79 3.78
CA SER A 93 9.25 4.11 3.55
C SER A 93 9.93 4.55 2.24
N TYR A 94 9.19 5.13 1.29
CA TYR A 94 9.68 5.55 -0.03
C TYR A 94 10.33 6.94 0.02
N THR A 95 11.55 6.98 0.57
CA THR A 95 12.26 8.24 0.90
C THR A 95 13.17 8.79 -0.20
N SER A 96 13.30 8.12 -1.35
CA SER A 96 14.12 8.61 -2.46
C SER A 96 13.58 9.92 -3.03
N THR A 97 14.47 10.76 -3.57
CA THR A 97 14.07 12.04 -4.19
C THR A 97 13.05 11.84 -5.31
N GLU A 98 13.20 10.78 -6.11
CA GLU A 98 12.28 10.45 -7.19
C GLU A 98 10.88 10.12 -6.67
N HIS A 99 10.77 9.22 -5.68
CA HIS A 99 9.48 8.85 -5.09
C HIS A 99 8.80 10.05 -4.43
N LYS A 100 9.54 10.86 -3.66
CA LYS A 100 9.01 12.09 -3.06
C LYS A 100 8.42 13.03 -4.11
N GLN A 101 9.15 13.28 -5.21
CA GLN A 101 8.68 14.15 -6.29
C GLN A 101 7.40 13.60 -6.93
N ARG A 102 7.33 12.28 -7.16
CA ARG A 102 6.13 11.65 -7.71
C ARG A 102 4.93 11.74 -6.78
N ILE A 103 5.12 11.58 -5.47
CA ILE A 103 4.07 11.77 -4.47
C ILE A 103 3.60 13.23 -4.46
N ILE A 104 4.52 14.20 -4.43
CA ILE A 104 4.20 15.63 -4.39
C ILE A 104 3.43 16.07 -5.64
N ASN A 105 3.83 15.55 -6.80
CA ASN A 105 3.19 15.88 -8.08
C ASN A 105 1.91 15.08 -8.34
N HIS A 106 1.55 14.12 -7.48
CA HIS A 106 0.32 13.37 -7.64
C HIS A 106 -0.88 14.26 -7.26
N PRO A 107 -1.85 14.45 -8.17
CA PRO A 107 -2.81 15.56 -8.11
C PRO A 107 -3.72 15.57 -6.87
N MET A 108 -3.89 14.43 -6.20
CA MET A 108 -4.89 14.28 -5.14
C MET A 108 -4.33 13.80 -3.80
N ILE A 109 -3.04 13.42 -3.71
CA ILE A 109 -2.52 12.82 -2.46
C ILE A 109 -2.50 13.85 -1.35
N LEU A 110 -1.87 15.00 -1.59
CA LEU A 110 -1.71 16.02 -0.56
C LEU A 110 -3.06 16.52 -0.05
N ASP A 111 -4.00 16.78 -0.96
CA ASP A 111 -5.35 17.23 -0.58
C ASP A 111 -6.07 16.18 0.27
N ARG A 112 -5.99 14.89 -0.10
CA ARG A 112 -6.60 13.81 0.68
C ARG A 112 -5.95 13.61 2.02
N VAL A 113 -4.62 13.73 2.12
CA VAL A 113 -3.91 13.65 3.41
C VAL A 113 -4.34 14.80 4.33
N HIS A 114 -4.39 16.03 3.85
CA HIS A 114 -4.86 17.17 4.65
C HIS A 114 -6.31 17.02 5.11
N ASN A 115 -7.19 16.50 4.24
CA ASN A 115 -8.58 16.23 4.60
C ASN A 115 -8.69 15.11 5.65
N ALA A 116 -7.91 14.04 5.50
CA ALA A 116 -7.90 12.91 6.43
C ALA A 116 -7.42 13.30 7.84
N ILE A 117 -6.44 14.21 7.96
CA ILE A 117 -5.93 14.70 9.26
C ILE A 117 -7.06 15.27 10.13
N SER A 118 -8.02 15.98 9.54
CA SER A 118 -9.07 16.69 10.28
C SER A 118 -10.09 15.75 10.93
N GLY A 119 -10.20 14.51 10.45
CA GLY A 119 -11.13 13.49 10.96
C GLY A 119 -10.46 12.27 11.60
N ALA A 120 -9.13 12.22 11.60
CA ALA A 120 -8.35 11.09 12.07
C ALA A 120 -8.26 11.04 13.60
N GLY A 121 -8.18 9.82 14.16
CA GLY A 121 -7.77 9.63 15.55
C GLY A 121 -6.30 9.98 15.75
N THR A 122 -5.86 10.15 17.00
CA THR A 122 -4.50 10.60 17.34
C THR A 122 -3.38 9.80 16.66
N ALA A 123 -3.54 8.47 16.57
CA ALA A 123 -2.56 7.60 15.94
C ALA A 123 -2.47 7.83 14.42
N SER A 124 -3.60 7.75 13.72
CA SER A 124 -3.69 8.00 12.28
C SER A 124 -3.25 9.43 11.92
N GLN A 125 -3.59 10.43 12.73
CA GLN A 125 -3.12 11.81 12.53
C GLN A 125 -1.59 11.89 12.56
N LYS A 126 -0.94 11.23 13.52
CA LYS A 126 0.52 11.22 13.63
C LYS A 126 1.17 10.61 12.38
N ILE A 127 0.63 9.50 11.87
CA ILE A 127 1.10 8.86 10.63
C ILE A 127 1.03 9.83 9.44
N LEU A 128 -0.13 10.47 9.26
CA LEU A 128 -0.35 11.43 8.16
C LEU A 128 0.58 12.64 8.26
N GLU A 129 0.81 13.17 9.46
CA GLU A 129 1.76 14.27 9.67
C GLU A 129 3.21 13.86 9.45
N GLU A 130 3.61 12.66 9.87
CA GLU A 130 4.95 12.10 9.63
C GLU A 130 5.20 11.88 8.14
N PHE A 131 4.20 11.40 7.40
CA PHE A 131 4.23 11.32 5.95
C PHE A 131 4.51 12.69 5.30
N LEU A 132 3.74 13.72 5.65
CA LEU A 132 3.95 15.08 5.11
C LEU A 132 5.33 15.66 5.46
N LYS A 133 5.84 15.39 6.68
CA LYS A 133 7.19 15.80 7.08
C LYS A 133 8.26 15.09 6.24
N GLY A 134 8.05 13.81 5.92
CA GLY A 134 8.95 13.00 5.10
C GLY A 134 9.08 13.48 3.65
N LEU A 135 8.11 14.22 3.12
CA LEU A 135 8.14 14.78 1.76
C LEU A 135 9.00 16.03 1.61
N LYS A 136 9.45 16.63 2.71
CA LYS A 136 10.43 17.75 2.71
C LYS A 136 11.84 17.23 2.46
#